data_AF-A0A7V9H4C8-F1
#
_entry.id   AF-A0A7V9H4C8-F1
#
_cell.length_a   1.000
_cell.length_b   1.000
_cell.length_c   1.000
_cell.angle_alpha   90.00
_cell.angle_beta   90.00
_cell.angle_gamma   90.00
#
_symmetry.space_group_name_H-M   'P 1'
#
loop_
_entity.id
_entity.type
_entity.pdbx_description
1 polymer ?
#
loop_
_entity_poly.entity_id
_entity_poly.type
_entity_poly.pdbx_seq_one_letter_code
_entity_poly.pdbx_strand_id
1 'polypeptide(L)'
;CQERFKATLPQEKITPELFTFDMILDFRPGETENPIWKNGKEFFVEYHRELIAAKDPERLRWIGDKNPNYVRRLELVAGNNPGARFVVMYRPIEEVAESWEARANDPDDHWNSKRGFERAVDTWNLALRKTRWFVENSLAPRVLVISYHDFFYQTDRVVPLISRFLGLELDESVTRAWTDKTLEFQKGRRPKQTLSQEQRAFIHEHADRSAEAWILDRIDKQWRDPGIYTQRKSEPALTRTMYEMEAKTWRLQRRMNKLEANLARRRQEVRELTSSRSWRLLNKINKLRTRVKGE
;
A
#
# COMPACT_ATOMS: atom_id res chain seq x y z
N CYS A 1 9.51 10.74 -6.52
CA CYS A 1 8.92 9.61 -5.77
C CYS A 1 10.06 8.95 -5.01
N GLN A 2 10.02 8.94 -3.67
CA GLN A 2 11.12 8.44 -2.83
C GLN A 2 10.66 7.20 -2.02
N GLU A 3 11.55 6.51 -1.28
CA GLU A 3 11.18 5.42 -0.33
C GLU A 3 11.33 5.88 1.13
N ARG A 4 10.83 7.08 1.48
CA ARG A 4 11.18 7.76 2.74
C ARG A 4 10.63 7.08 4.00
N PHE A 5 9.49 6.43 3.88
CA PHE A 5 8.68 6.04 5.04
C PHE A 5 8.60 4.52 5.25
N LYS A 6 9.54 3.78 4.68
CA LYS A 6 9.50 2.32 4.67
C LYS A 6 9.68 1.70 6.06
N ALA A 7 10.37 2.40 6.98
CA ALA A 7 10.71 1.89 8.31
C ALA A 7 10.10 2.69 9.49
N THR A 8 9.72 3.96 9.30
CA THR A 8 9.62 4.91 10.43
C THR A 8 8.32 5.68 10.60
N LEU A 9 7.39 5.71 9.64
CA LEU A 9 6.15 6.46 9.90
C LEU A 9 5.27 5.76 10.95
N PRO A 10 4.92 6.44 12.05
CA PRO A 10 3.82 6.01 12.89
C PRO A 10 2.57 5.86 12.02
N GLN A 11 1.94 4.70 12.13
CA GLN A 11 0.88 4.20 11.25
C GLN A 11 -0.37 5.08 11.15
N GLU A 12 -0.42 6.17 11.92
CA GLU A 12 -1.55 7.10 12.06
C GLU A 12 -1.28 8.50 11.45
N LYS A 13 -0.05 8.78 10.98
CA LYS A 13 0.41 10.13 10.60
C LYS A 13 0.70 10.33 9.10
N ILE A 14 0.13 9.55 8.19
CA ILE A 14 0.27 9.86 6.75
C ILE A 14 -0.67 11.01 6.40
N THR A 15 -0.19 12.25 6.47
CA THR A 15 -0.98 13.47 6.26
C THR A 15 -0.47 14.28 5.06
N PRO A 16 -1.25 15.24 4.53
CA PRO A 16 -0.87 16.04 3.36
C PRO A 16 0.46 16.77 3.52
N GLU A 17 0.82 17.14 4.74
CA GLU A 17 2.06 17.87 5.03
C GLU A 17 3.30 17.04 4.64
N LEU A 18 3.21 15.70 4.69
CA LEU A 18 4.29 14.81 4.24
C LEU A 18 4.49 14.80 2.71
N PHE A 19 3.52 15.33 1.96
CA PHE A 19 3.54 15.40 0.51
C PHE A 19 3.67 16.85 0.04
N THR A 20 4.57 17.62 0.67
CA THR A 20 4.96 18.96 0.21
C THR A 20 6.36 18.94 -0.40
N PHE A 21 6.65 19.90 -1.28
CA PHE A 21 7.93 19.97 -1.98
C PHE A 21 9.12 20.12 -1.00
N ASP A 22 8.94 20.95 0.03
CA ASP A 22 9.97 21.12 1.06
C ASP A 22 10.15 19.83 1.87
N MET A 23 9.02 19.19 2.23
CA MET A 23 9.06 17.99 3.04
C MET A 23 9.65 16.79 2.30
N ILE A 24 9.47 16.65 0.98
CA ILE A 24 10.10 15.54 0.23
C ILE A 24 11.63 15.62 0.22
N LEU A 25 12.20 16.79 0.52
CA LEU A 25 13.65 17.03 0.68
C LEU A 25 14.14 16.99 2.13
N ASP A 26 13.22 17.00 3.10
CA ASP A 26 13.55 16.95 4.52
C ASP A 26 13.92 15.52 4.93
N PHE A 27 15.23 15.23 4.96
CA PHE A 27 15.81 13.96 5.44
C PHE A 27 16.03 14.02 6.94
N ARG A 28 15.04 13.58 7.72
CA ARG A 28 15.11 13.62 9.19
C ARG A 28 15.96 12.48 9.77
N PRO A 29 16.67 12.72 10.88
CA PRO A 29 17.25 11.65 11.69
C PRO A 29 16.18 10.60 12.03
N GLY A 30 16.50 9.30 11.94
CA GLY A 30 15.52 8.21 12.08
C GLY A 30 14.94 7.67 10.77
N GLU A 31 14.51 8.54 9.83
CA GLU A 31 13.90 8.11 8.56
C GLU A 31 14.87 7.39 7.60
N THR A 32 16.16 7.49 7.91
CA THR A 32 17.28 7.03 7.09
C THR A 32 18.13 5.94 7.76
N GLU A 33 17.73 5.44 8.93
CA GLU A 33 18.59 4.59 9.79
C GLU A 33 18.74 3.14 9.30
N ASN A 34 18.00 2.74 8.27
CA ASN A 34 18.22 1.48 7.55
C ASN A 34 18.50 1.78 6.08
N PRO A 35 19.71 2.21 5.71
CA PRO A 35 20.05 2.42 4.31
C PRO A 35 20.02 1.06 3.60
N ILE A 36 19.00 0.87 2.77
CA ILE A 36 18.87 -0.21 1.77
C ILE A 36 20.00 -0.09 0.72
N TRP A 37 20.76 1.01 0.76
CA TRP A 37 21.61 1.51 -0.31
C TRP A 37 23.07 1.10 -0.09
N LYS A 38 23.61 0.31 -1.03
CA LYS A 38 25.02 -0.14 -1.03
C LYS A 38 26.05 1.01 -1.01
N ASN A 39 25.67 2.20 -1.50
CA ASN A 39 26.54 3.38 -1.60
C ASN A 39 26.40 4.35 -0.42
N GLY A 40 25.69 3.96 0.66
CA GLY A 40 25.50 4.80 1.84
C GLY A 40 24.37 5.83 1.72
N LYS A 41 24.06 6.46 2.85
CA LYS A 41 22.96 7.42 3.00
C LYS A 41 23.26 8.73 2.29
N GLU A 42 24.48 9.22 2.42
CA GLU A 42 24.94 10.53 1.94
C GLU A 42 24.81 10.62 0.41
N PHE A 43 25.24 9.57 -0.30
CA PHE A 43 25.10 9.48 -1.75
C PHE A 43 23.63 9.55 -2.20
N PHE A 44 22.74 8.84 -1.51
CA PHE A 44 21.32 8.83 -1.85
C PHE A 44 20.64 10.18 -1.60
N VAL A 45 20.99 10.84 -0.49
CA VAL A 45 20.50 12.18 -0.14
C VAL A 45 20.93 13.19 -1.20
N GLU A 46 22.21 13.19 -1.56
CA GLU A 46 22.74 14.14 -2.54
C GLU A 46 22.12 13.91 -3.93
N TYR A 47 22.04 12.67 -4.40
CA TYR A 47 21.38 12.33 -5.66
C TYR A 47 19.94 12.86 -5.73
N HIS A 48 19.15 12.68 -4.67
CA HIS A 48 17.76 13.15 -4.65
C HIS A 48 17.66 14.66 -4.54
N ARG A 49 18.57 15.30 -3.78
CA ARG A 49 18.66 16.75 -3.69
C ARG A 49 18.95 17.36 -5.06
N GLU A 50 19.96 16.86 -5.77
CA GLU A 50 20.32 17.30 -7.12
C GLU A 50 19.17 17.08 -8.12
N LEU A 51 18.56 15.89 -8.10
CA LEU A 51 17.45 15.55 -9.00
C LEU A 51 16.26 16.50 -8.85
N ILE A 52 15.96 16.91 -7.61
CA ILE A 52 14.84 17.79 -7.29
C ILE A 52 15.20 19.27 -7.46
N ALA A 53 16.43 19.67 -7.12
CA ALA A 53 16.93 21.03 -7.36
C ALA A 53 16.90 21.40 -8.86
N ALA A 54 17.03 20.41 -9.73
CA ALA A 54 16.86 20.57 -11.18
C ALA A 54 15.39 20.67 -11.65
N LYS A 55 14.40 20.64 -10.74
CA LYS A 55 12.96 20.74 -11.08
C LYS A 55 12.43 22.13 -10.73
N ASP A 56 11.54 22.62 -11.59
CA ASP A 56 10.77 23.84 -11.37
C ASP A 56 9.51 23.53 -10.54
N PRO A 57 9.40 24.03 -9.28
CA PRO A 57 8.25 23.77 -8.42
C PRO A 57 6.93 24.32 -8.98
N GLU A 58 6.95 25.42 -9.74
CA GLU A 58 5.74 26.04 -10.29
C GLU A 58 5.09 25.16 -11.37
N ARG A 59 5.88 24.27 -11.98
CA ARG A 59 5.42 23.30 -12.98
C ARG A 59 5.02 21.95 -12.39
N LEU A 60 5.13 21.77 -11.06
CA LEU A 60 4.77 20.51 -10.41
C LEU A 60 3.27 20.38 -10.26
N ARG A 61 2.72 19.37 -10.94
CA ARG A 61 1.30 18.99 -10.79
C ARG A 61 1.06 17.87 -9.78
N TRP A 62 2.04 17.01 -9.58
CA TRP A 62 1.95 15.89 -8.64
C TRP A 62 3.23 15.79 -7.82
N ILE A 63 3.03 15.46 -6.56
CA ILE A 63 4.06 15.03 -5.63
C ILE A 63 3.62 13.72 -4.99
N GLY A 64 4.57 12.81 -4.77
CA GLY A 64 4.24 11.48 -4.30
C GLY A 64 5.45 10.72 -3.77
N ASP A 65 5.13 9.63 -3.09
CA ASP A 65 6.07 8.74 -2.41
C ASP A 65 5.82 7.28 -2.82
N LYS A 66 6.85 6.45 -2.75
CA LYS A 66 6.81 5.03 -3.08
C LYS A 66 7.07 4.23 -1.82
N ASN A 67 6.03 3.59 -1.31
CA ASN A 67 6.15 2.68 -0.19
C ASN A 67 5.34 1.41 -0.47
N PRO A 68 5.97 0.22 -0.55
CA PRO A 68 5.25 -1.03 -0.75
C PRO A 68 4.15 -1.28 0.31
N ASN A 69 4.26 -0.69 1.50
CA ASN A 69 3.29 -0.87 2.58
C ASN A 69 2.02 -0.01 2.41
N TYR A 70 1.97 0.95 1.47
CA TYR A 70 0.77 1.79 1.27
C TYR A 70 -0.47 0.99 0.90
N VAL A 71 -0.31 -0.16 0.23
CA VAL A 71 -1.44 -1.06 -0.09
C VAL A 71 -2.21 -1.49 1.15
N ARG A 72 -1.58 -1.54 2.33
CA ARG A 72 -2.23 -1.90 3.60
C ARG A 72 -3.06 -0.76 4.20
N ARG A 73 -2.94 0.45 3.63
CA ARG A 73 -3.41 1.72 4.21
C ARG A 73 -4.05 2.65 3.18
N LEU A 74 -4.51 2.15 2.03
CA LEU A 74 -5.07 2.99 0.96
C LEU A 74 -6.21 3.90 1.46
N GLU A 75 -7.11 3.36 2.30
CA GLU A 75 -8.19 4.12 2.97
C GLU A 75 -7.68 5.27 3.86
N LEU A 76 -6.52 5.09 4.49
CA LEU A 76 -5.89 6.08 5.36
C LEU A 76 -5.27 7.18 4.54
N VAL A 77 -4.51 6.81 3.52
CA VAL A 77 -3.92 7.79 2.61
C VAL A 77 -5.01 8.57 1.90
N ALA A 78 -6.04 7.92 1.35
CA ALA A 78 -7.14 8.59 0.66
C ALA A 78 -7.98 9.48 1.60
N GLY A 79 -8.26 9.00 2.81
CA GLY A 79 -9.03 9.77 3.79
C GLY A 79 -8.30 10.99 4.35
N ASN A 80 -6.97 10.93 4.44
CA ASN A 80 -6.14 12.04 4.90
C ASN A 80 -5.72 12.97 3.75
N ASN A 81 -5.68 12.47 2.52
CA ASN A 81 -5.21 13.17 1.33
C ASN A 81 -6.29 13.12 0.24
N PRO A 82 -7.30 14.00 0.31
CA PRO A 82 -8.37 14.03 -0.69
C PRO A 82 -7.79 14.23 -2.10
N GLY A 83 -8.23 13.40 -3.05
CA GLY A 83 -7.72 13.43 -4.42
C GLY A 83 -6.45 12.61 -4.67
N ALA A 84 -5.89 11.95 -3.66
CA ALA A 84 -4.74 11.04 -3.83
C ALA A 84 -5.02 9.98 -4.91
N ARG A 85 -3.99 9.69 -5.71
CA ARG A 85 -3.99 8.68 -6.77
C ARG A 85 -2.95 7.61 -6.45
N PHE A 86 -3.31 6.35 -6.63
CA PHE A 86 -2.47 5.21 -6.30
C PHE A 86 -2.07 4.46 -7.57
N VAL A 87 -0.78 4.28 -7.79
CA VAL A 87 -0.25 3.35 -8.79
C VAL A 87 0.24 2.11 -8.05
N VAL A 88 -0.45 0.98 -8.26
CA VAL A 88 -0.17 -0.30 -7.61
C VAL A 88 0.47 -1.23 -8.62
N MET A 89 1.65 -1.76 -8.29
CA MET A 89 2.34 -2.73 -9.13
C MET A 89 1.89 -4.15 -8.76
N TYR A 90 1.45 -4.91 -9.75
CA TYR A 90 1.15 -6.34 -9.64
C TYR A 90 2.32 -7.17 -10.19
N ARG A 91 2.67 -8.26 -9.52
CA ARG A 91 3.64 -9.25 -10.01
C ARG A 91 3.16 -10.65 -9.64
N PRO A 92 3.30 -11.67 -10.52
CA PRO A 92 2.95 -13.05 -10.20
C PRO A 92 3.64 -13.54 -8.93
N ILE A 93 2.91 -14.32 -8.12
CA ILE A 93 3.38 -14.74 -6.80
C ILE A 93 4.67 -15.57 -6.88
N GLU A 94 4.85 -16.38 -7.92
CA GLU A 94 6.03 -17.22 -8.12
C GLU A 94 7.30 -16.37 -8.19
N GLU A 95 7.26 -15.25 -8.90
CA GLU A 95 8.41 -14.36 -9.00
C GLU A 95 8.64 -13.49 -7.76
N VAL A 96 7.59 -13.21 -7.02
CA VAL A 96 7.67 -12.47 -5.75
C VAL A 96 8.29 -13.39 -4.70
N ALA A 97 7.81 -14.62 -4.58
CA ALA A 97 8.32 -15.65 -3.69
C ALA A 97 9.80 -15.95 -3.96
N GLU A 98 10.16 -16.19 -5.23
CA GLU A 98 11.55 -16.37 -5.65
C GLU A 98 12.42 -15.16 -5.29
N SER A 99 11.88 -13.96 -5.46
CA SER A 99 12.62 -12.73 -5.17
C SER A 99 12.85 -12.55 -3.67
N TRP A 100 11.91 -12.96 -2.82
CA TRP A 100 12.04 -12.86 -1.37
C TRP A 100 12.99 -13.92 -0.84
N GLU A 101 12.89 -15.13 -1.36
CA GLU A 101 13.72 -16.26 -0.95
C GLU A 101 15.20 -16.02 -1.27
N ALA A 102 15.50 -15.61 -2.50
CA ALA A 102 16.88 -15.35 -2.89
C ALA A 102 17.52 -14.24 -2.03
N ARG A 103 16.74 -13.22 -1.63
CA ARG A 103 17.22 -12.16 -0.74
C ARG A 103 17.34 -12.61 0.70
N ALA A 104 16.47 -13.49 1.18
CA ALA A 104 16.56 -14.07 2.52
C ALA A 104 17.79 -14.97 2.69
N ASN A 105 18.24 -15.57 1.58
CA ASN A 105 19.41 -16.45 1.52
C ASN A 105 20.70 -15.73 1.10
N ASP A 106 20.65 -14.43 0.80
CA ASP A 106 21.81 -13.60 0.48
C ASP A 106 22.35 -12.95 1.76
N PRO A 107 23.50 -13.39 2.30
CA PRO A 107 24.05 -12.84 3.53
C PRO A 107 24.52 -11.39 3.39
N ASP A 108 24.73 -10.91 2.16
CA ASP A 108 25.14 -9.53 1.87
C ASP A 108 23.93 -8.61 1.59
N ASP A 109 22.71 -9.16 1.60
CA ASP A 109 21.47 -8.38 1.50
C ASP A 109 21.00 -7.95 2.91
N HIS A 110 20.61 -6.69 3.05
CA HIS A 110 19.98 -6.16 4.28
C HIS A 110 18.58 -6.76 4.54
N TRP A 111 18.09 -7.59 3.61
CA TRP A 111 16.84 -8.30 3.74
C TRP A 111 16.88 -9.28 4.91
N ASN A 112 15.83 -9.27 5.72
CA ASN A 112 15.78 -10.15 6.87
C ASN A 112 15.65 -11.62 6.42
N SER A 113 16.58 -12.48 6.85
CA SER A 113 16.59 -13.91 6.51
C SER A 113 15.32 -14.67 6.91
N LYS A 114 14.53 -14.15 7.85
CA LYS A 114 13.21 -14.69 8.24
C LYS A 114 12.07 -14.28 7.28
N ARG A 115 12.37 -13.57 6.20
CA ARG A 115 11.40 -13.10 5.19
C ARG A 115 11.58 -13.81 3.84
N GLY A 116 11.59 -15.13 3.87
CA GLY A 116 11.60 -15.99 2.68
C GLY A 116 10.25 -16.07 1.97
N PHE A 117 10.07 -17.10 1.15
CA PHE A 117 8.91 -17.27 0.26
C PHE A 117 7.56 -17.29 0.98
N GLU A 118 7.44 -17.91 2.16
CA GLU A 118 6.17 -17.98 2.91
C GLU A 118 5.64 -16.58 3.27
N ARG A 119 6.54 -15.70 3.74
CA ARG A 119 6.21 -14.30 4.05
C ARG A 119 5.89 -13.49 2.80
N ALA A 120 6.43 -13.90 1.66
CA ALA A 120 6.11 -13.32 0.36
C ALA A 120 4.63 -13.60 0.02
N VAL A 121 4.19 -14.86 0.17
CA VAL A 121 2.79 -15.27 -0.05
C VAL A 121 1.84 -14.52 0.88
N ASP A 122 2.12 -14.47 2.18
CA ASP A 122 1.32 -13.71 3.16
C ASP A 122 1.16 -12.24 2.74
N THR A 123 2.27 -11.61 2.39
CA THR A 123 2.32 -10.18 2.07
C THR A 123 1.62 -9.88 0.74
N TRP A 124 1.81 -10.75 -0.25
CA TRP A 124 1.17 -10.64 -1.56
C TRP A 124 -0.34 -10.81 -1.45
N ASN A 125 -0.82 -11.87 -0.77
CA ASN A 125 -2.24 -12.10 -0.51
C ASN A 125 -2.89 -10.89 0.17
N LEU A 126 -2.25 -10.35 1.21
CA LEU A 126 -2.74 -9.16 1.91
C LEU A 126 -2.81 -7.94 0.98
N ALA A 127 -1.80 -7.73 0.14
CA ALA A 127 -1.76 -6.61 -0.80
C ALA A 127 -2.90 -6.67 -1.82
N LEU A 128 -3.15 -7.85 -2.42
CA LEU A 128 -4.23 -8.03 -3.38
C LEU A 128 -5.60 -7.81 -2.71
N ARG A 129 -5.85 -8.45 -1.56
CA ARG A 129 -7.11 -8.30 -0.83
C ARG A 129 -7.37 -6.85 -0.41
N LYS A 130 -6.35 -6.14 0.06
CA LYS A 130 -6.50 -4.73 0.47
C LYS A 130 -6.72 -3.80 -0.71
N THR A 131 -6.06 -4.06 -1.85
CA THR A 131 -6.28 -3.31 -3.09
C THR A 131 -7.71 -3.51 -3.58
N ARG A 132 -8.16 -4.77 -3.70
CA ARG A 132 -9.53 -5.13 -4.08
C ARG A 132 -10.55 -4.47 -3.17
N TRP A 133 -10.42 -4.66 -1.86
CA TRP A 133 -11.35 -4.10 -0.88
C TRP A 133 -11.44 -2.57 -1.00
N PHE A 134 -10.31 -1.88 -1.13
CA PHE A 134 -10.32 -0.42 -1.29
C PHE A 134 -11.03 0.03 -2.56
N VAL A 135 -10.82 -0.67 -3.68
CA VAL A 135 -11.48 -0.35 -4.95
C VAL A 135 -12.98 -0.60 -4.87
N GLU A 136 -13.41 -1.73 -4.29
CA GLU A 136 -14.83 -2.10 -4.19
C GLU A 136 -15.62 -1.22 -3.19
N ASN A 137 -14.94 -0.60 -2.21
CA ASN A 137 -15.58 0.18 -1.15
C ASN A 137 -15.33 1.70 -1.25
N SER A 138 -14.57 2.16 -2.24
CA SER A 138 -14.41 3.58 -2.53
C SER A 138 -15.53 4.06 -3.45
N LEU A 139 -16.05 5.26 -3.18
CA LEU A 139 -17.00 5.93 -4.08
C LEU A 139 -16.35 6.37 -5.40
N ALA A 140 -15.04 6.58 -5.42
CA ALA A 140 -14.28 7.03 -6.58
C ALA A 140 -12.84 6.48 -6.52
N PRO A 141 -12.63 5.16 -6.73
CA PRO A 141 -11.34 4.53 -6.53
C PRO A 141 -10.30 5.01 -7.55
N ARG A 142 -9.41 5.91 -7.11
CA ARG A 142 -8.29 6.40 -7.93
C ARG A 142 -7.10 5.46 -7.82
N VAL A 143 -7.29 4.22 -8.27
CA VAL A 143 -6.25 3.17 -8.24
C VAL A 143 -6.01 2.67 -9.66
N LEU A 144 -4.77 2.82 -10.12
CA LEU A 144 -4.24 2.22 -11.34
C LEU A 144 -3.40 0.99 -10.96
N VAL A 145 -3.79 -0.19 -11.41
CA VAL A 145 -2.98 -1.40 -11.23
C VAL A 145 -2.18 -1.68 -12.51
N ILE A 146 -0.87 -1.86 -12.39
CA ILE A 146 0.02 -2.11 -13.54
C ILE A 146 0.75 -3.42 -13.32
N SER A 147 0.74 -4.30 -14.31
CA SER A 147 1.59 -5.50 -14.32
C SER A 147 3.06 -5.10 -14.36
N TYR A 148 3.88 -5.72 -13.52
CA TYR A 148 5.32 -5.58 -13.50
C TYR A 148 5.92 -5.82 -14.89
N HIS A 149 5.41 -6.79 -15.64
CA HIS A 149 5.87 -7.06 -16.99
C HIS A 149 5.52 -5.93 -17.95
N ASP A 150 4.26 -5.49 -17.96
CA ASP A 150 3.83 -4.42 -18.86
C ASP A 150 4.62 -3.13 -18.60
N PHE A 151 4.90 -2.82 -17.33
CA PHE A 151 5.68 -1.66 -16.93
C PHE A 151 7.06 -1.58 -17.60
N PHE A 152 7.71 -2.73 -17.79
CA PHE A 152 9.04 -2.81 -18.41
C PHE A 152 9.01 -3.18 -19.91
N TYR A 153 7.99 -3.90 -20.39
CA TYR A 153 8.02 -4.47 -21.73
C TYR A 153 6.97 -3.88 -22.69
N GLN A 154 6.04 -3.07 -22.19
CA GLN A 154 4.99 -2.41 -22.99
C GLN A 154 4.98 -0.89 -22.71
N THR A 155 6.15 -0.26 -22.77
CA THR A 155 6.33 1.16 -22.39
C THR A 155 5.45 2.10 -23.22
N ASP A 156 5.30 1.80 -24.51
CA ASP A 156 4.43 2.47 -25.48
C ASP A 156 2.95 2.48 -25.05
N ARG A 157 2.49 1.47 -24.32
CA ARG A 157 1.10 1.38 -23.81
C ARG A 157 0.97 1.89 -22.38
N VAL A 158 1.96 1.62 -21.53
CA VAL A 158 1.93 1.99 -20.11
C VAL A 158 2.09 3.50 -19.92
N VAL A 159 2.97 4.16 -20.68
CA VAL A 159 3.18 5.61 -20.54
C VAL A 159 1.88 6.39 -20.82
N PRO A 160 1.14 6.16 -21.93
CA PRO A 160 -0.17 6.79 -22.14
C PRO A 160 -1.20 6.46 -21.07
N LEU A 161 -1.20 5.24 -20.53
CA LEU A 161 -2.12 4.85 -19.46
C LEU A 161 -1.86 5.64 -18.17
N ILE A 162 -0.60 5.77 -17.77
CA ILE A 162 -0.19 6.57 -16.60
C ILE A 162 -0.46 8.06 -16.86
N SER A 163 -0.14 8.56 -18.07
CA SER A 163 -0.44 9.92 -18.51
C SER A 163 -1.92 10.26 -18.30
N ARG A 164 -2.84 9.44 -18.82
CA ARG A 164 -4.29 9.63 -18.63
C ARG A 164 -4.69 9.53 -17.16
N PHE A 165 -4.19 8.53 -16.46
CA PHE A 165 -4.50 8.32 -15.04
C PHE A 165 -4.06 9.48 -14.15
N LEU A 166 -2.93 10.13 -14.45
CA LEU A 166 -2.42 11.29 -13.73
C LEU A 166 -2.89 12.62 -14.36
N GLY A 167 -3.53 12.57 -15.52
CA GLY A 167 -3.87 13.77 -16.30
C GLY A 167 -2.63 14.58 -16.71
N LEU A 168 -1.49 13.92 -16.90
CA LEU A 168 -0.22 14.54 -17.30
C LEU A 168 0.01 14.35 -18.79
N GLU A 169 0.55 15.35 -19.47
CA GLU A 169 1.10 15.18 -20.80
C GLU A 169 2.53 14.64 -20.64
N LEU A 170 2.72 13.37 -20.99
CA LEU A 170 4.03 12.73 -21.01
C LEU A 170 4.50 12.70 -22.46
N ASP A 171 5.59 13.41 -22.73
CA ASP A 171 6.16 13.54 -24.07
C ASP A 171 7.13 12.40 -24.38
N GLU A 172 7.70 12.44 -25.60
CA GLU A 172 8.69 11.45 -26.05
C GLU A 172 9.97 11.44 -25.20
N SER A 173 10.31 12.54 -24.51
CA SER A 173 11.48 12.56 -23.63
C SER A 173 11.27 11.63 -22.43
N VAL A 174 10.05 11.58 -21.88
CA VAL A 174 9.68 10.66 -20.80
C VAL A 174 9.72 9.21 -21.29
N THR A 175 9.17 8.93 -22.47
CA THR A 175 9.17 7.58 -23.05
C THR A 175 10.58 7.08 -23.31
N ARG A 176 11.48 7.93 -23.82
CA ARG A 176 12.90 7.61 -24.01
C ARG A 176 13.61 7.34 -22.69
N ALA A 177 13.49 8.27 -21.72
CA ALA A 177 14.09 8.09 -20.40
C ALA A 177 13.61 6.80 -19.71
N TRP A 178 12.32 6.46 -19.86
CA TRP A 178 11.75 5.23 -19.33
C TRP A 178 12.36 3.99 -19.98
N THR A 179 12.51 4.01 -21.30
CA THR A 179 13.12 2.91 -22.08
C THR A 179 14.58 2.71 -21.66
N ASP A 180 15.34 3.79 -21.55
CA ASP A 180 16.75 3.75 -21.12
C ASP A 180 16.88 3.18 -19.71
N LYS A 181 16.06 3.65 -18.77
CA LYS A 181 16.04 3.13 -17.39
C LYS A 181 15.58 1.67 -17.32
N THR A 182 14.70 1.25 -18.21
CA THR A 182 14.30 -0.15 -18.31
C THR A 182 15.45 -1.03 -18.80
N LEU A 183 16.18 -0.60 -19.82
CA LEU A 183 17.35 -1.32 -20.33
C LEU A 183 18.45 -1.41 -19.26
N GLU A 184 18.72 -0.31 -18.54
CA GLU A 184 19.66 -0.28 -17.42
C GLU A 184 19.26 -1.30 -16.32
N PHE A 185 17.99 -1.27 -15.92
CA PHE A 185 17.45 -2.20 -14.93
C PHE A 185 17.57 -3.67 -15.37
N GLN A 186 17.30 -3.96 -16.65
CA GLN A 186 17.39 -5.31 -17.20
C GLN A 186 18.84 -5.81 -17.24
N LYS A 187 19.80 -4.96 -17.62
CA LYS A 187 21.23 -5.31 -17.64
C LYS A 187 21.78 -5.68 -16.27
N GLY A 188 21.32 -4.99 -15.22
CA GLY A 188 21.72 -5.25 -13.84
C GLY A 188 20.94 -6.36 -13.13
N ARG A 189 19.97 -6.99 -13.81
CA ARG A 189 19.05 -7.94 -13.16
C ARG A 189 19.73 -9.28 -12.91
N ARG A 190 19.69 -9.74 -11.66
CA ARG A 190 20.16 -11.09 -11.33
C ARG A 190 19.35 -12.17 -12.09
N PRO A 191 19.98 -13.29 -12.47
CA PRO A 191 19.26 -14.47 -12.96
C PRO A 191 18.22 -14.93 -11.94
N LYS A 192 17.07 -15.37 -12.46
CA LYS A 192 15.99 -15.95 -11.65
C LYS A 192 16.34 -17.39 -11.27
N GLN A 193 16.12 -17.74 -10.01
CA GLN A 193 16.26 -19.11 -9.54
C GLN A 193 14.95 -19.86 -9.72
N THR A 194 15.03 -21.16 -10.00
CA THR A 194 13.84 -22.01 -10.06
C THR A 194 13.37 -22.30 -8.64
N LEU A 195 12.08 -22.12 -8.38
CA LEU A 195 11.48 -22.48 -7.11
C LEU A 195 11.55 -24.00 -6.86
N SER A 196 11.86 -24.40 -5.63
CA SER A 196 11.83 -25.81 -5.22
C SER A 196 10.42 -26.40 -5.37
N GLN A 197 10.31 -27.74 -5.30
CA GLN A 197 9.00 -28.40 -5.32
C GLN A 197 8.15 -27.99 -4.10
N GLU A 198 8.77 -27.90 -2.93
CA GLU A 198 8.14 -27.46 -1.69
C GLU A 198 7.59 -26.03 -1.81
N GLN A 199 8.42 -25.11 -2.29
CA GLN A 199 8.01 -23.71 -2.48
C GLN A 199 6.83 -23.58 -3.44
N ARG A 200 6.84 -24.34 -4.55
CA ARG A 200 5.72 -24.36 -5.51
C ARG A 200 4.46 -24.95 -4.90
N ALA A 201 4.57 -26.04 -4.14
CA ALA A 201 3.43 -26.66 -3.46
C ALA A 201 2.80 -25.70 -2.46
N PHE A 202 3.62 -25.02 -1.65
CA PHE A 202 3.16 -24.02 -0.70
C PHE A 202 2.45 -22.85 -1.39
N ILE A 203 3.02 -22.30 -2.47
CA ILE A 203 2.39 -21.23 -3.25
C ILE A 203 1.05 -21.71 -3.82
N HIS A 204 0.99 -22.91 -4.36
CA HIS A 204 -0.24 -23.48 -4.91
C HIS A 204 -1.33 -23.59 -3.84
N GLU A 205 -0.99 -24.04 -2.64
CA GLU A 205 -1.93 -24.20 -1.53
C GLU A 205 -2.39 -22.87 -0.92
N HIS A 206 -1.48 -21.90 -0.79
CA HIS A 206 -1.74 -20.71 0.03
C HIS A 206 -1.94 -19.41 -0.76
N ALA A 207 -1.65 -19.36 -2.06
CA ALA A 207 -1.89 -18.16 -2.86
C ALA A 207 -3.40 -17.90 -3.02
N ASP A 208 -3.81 -16.66 -2.77
CA ASP A 208 -5.18 -16.19 -2.93
C ASP A 208 -5.48 -15.94 -4.42
N ARG A 209 -5.69 -17.02 -5.16
CA ARG A 209 -5.96 -17.00 -6.61
C ARG A 209 -7.25 -16.28 -6.97
N SER A 210 -8.21 -16.20 -6.05
CA SER A 210 -9.42 -15.41 -6.25
C SER A 210 -9.13 -13.90 -6.25
N ALA A 211 -8.33 -13.42 -5.29
CA ALA A 211 -7.89 -12.04 -5.27
C ALA A 211 -6.99 -11.71 -6.48
N GLU A 212 -6.14 -12.64 -6.91
CA GLU A 212 -5.30 -12.49 -8.11
C GLU A 212 -6.15 -12.37 -9.38
N ALA A 213 -7.12 -13.27 -9.58
CA ALA A 213 -8.01 -13.22 -10.73
C ALA A 213 -8.76 -11.89 -10.82
N TRP A 214 -9.21 -11.35 -9.68
CA TRP A 214 -9.83 -10.03 -9.62
C TRP A 214 -8.85 -8.92 -10.05
N ILE A 215 -7.59 -8.99 -9.61
CA ILE A 215 -6.56 -8.00 -9.96
C ILE A 215 -6.23 -8.06 -11.46
N LEU A 216 -6.14 -9.27 -12.02
CA LEU A 216 -5.90 -9.47 -13.45
C LEU A 216 -7.07 -8.97 -14.30
N ASP A 217 -8.31 -9.29 -13.91
CA ASP A 217 -9.52 -8.74 -14.54
C ASP A 217 -9.54 -7.20 -14.47
N ARG A 218 -9.12 -6.63 -13.34
CA ARG A 218 -9.01 -5.18 -13.18
C ARG A 218 -7.97 -4.59 -14.14
N ILE A 219 -6.78 -5.19 -14.26
CA ILE A 219 -5.75 -4.75 -15.23
C ILE A 219 -6.30 -4.78 -16.65
N ASP A 220 -6.96 -5.87 -17.04
CA ASP A 220 -7.54 -6.02 -18.38
C ASP A 220 -8.66 -4.99 -18.65
N LYS A 221 -9.55 -4.74 -17.69
CA LYS A 221 -10.57 -3.68 -17.78
C LYS A 221 -9.93 -2.30 -17.97
N GLN A 222 -8.84 -2.00 -17.26
CA GLN A 222 -8.12 -0.73 -17.42
C GLN A 222 -7.51 -0.55 -18.81
N TRP A 223 -7.16 -1.67 -19.47
CA TRP A 223 -6.66 -1.64 -20.85
C TRP A 223 -7.77 -1.45 -21.87
N ARG A 224 -8.91 -2.12 -21.69
CA ARG A 224 -10.07 -2.04 -22.61
C ARG A 224 -10.79 -0.71 -22.51
N ASP A 225 -10.93 -0.18 -21.30
CA ASP A 225 -11.52 1.11 -21.03
C ASP A 225 -10.56 1.98 -20.21
N PRO A 226 -9.61 2.67 -20.86
CA PRO A 226 -8.79 3.67 -20.19
C PRO A 226 -9.61 4.85 -19.66
N GLY A 227 -10.87 4.97 -20.11
CA GLY A 227 -11.83 5.99 -19.77
C GLY A 227 -12.28 5.98 -18.31
N ILE A 228 -12.15 4.84 -17.62
CA ILE A 228 -12.51 4.66 -16.20
C ILE A 228 -11.85 5.66 -15.23
N TYR A 229 -10.75 6.31 -15.65
CA TYR A 229 -10.03 7.32 -14.86
C TYR A 229 -10.24 8.74 -15.34
N THR A 230 -10.93 8.92 -16.46
CA THR A 230 -11.23 10.24 -17.00
C THR A 230 -12.38 10.77 -16.17
N GLN A 231 -12.04 11.59 -15.18
CA GLN A 231 -13.04 12.47 -14.61
C GLN A 231 -13.59 13.31 -15.75
N ARG A 232 -14.89 13.17 -16.06
CA ARG A 232 -15.60 14.16 -16.86
C ARG A 232 -15.21 15.51 -16.28
N LYS A 233 -14.85 16.47 -17.15
CA LYS A 233 -14.53 17.87 -16.81
C LYS A 233 -15.73 18.48 -16.06
N SER A 234 -15.86 18.13 -14.79
CA SER A 234 -16.78 18.70 -13.85
C SER A 234 -16.08 19.91 -13.29
N GLU A 235 -16.84 20.94 -12.95
CA GLU A 235 -16.27 22.16 -12.40
C GLU A 235 -15.31 21.82 -11.23
N PRO A 236 -14.14 22.47 -11.15
CA PRO A 236 -13.15 22.19 -10.10
C PRO A 236 -13.75 22.20 -8.68
N ALA A 237 -14.76 23.04 -8.45
CA ALA A 237 -15.53 23.09 -7.21
C ALA A 237 -16.25 21.76 -6.89
N LEU A 238 -16.97 21.18 -7.87
CA LEU A 238 -17.66 19.89 -7.71
C LEU A 238 -16.68 18.75 -7.44
N THR A 239 -15.54 18.76 -8.14
CA THR A 239 -14.48 17.76 -7.93
C THR A 239 -13.93 17.84 -6.50
N ARG A 240 -13.67 19.06 -6.00
CA ARG A 240 -13.20 19.28 -4.64
C ARG A 240 -14.22 18.84 -3.60
N THR A 241 -15.48 19.23 -3.73
CA THR A 241 -16.55 18.82 -2.82
C THR A 241 -16.70 17.30 -2.77
N MET A 242 -16.62 16.63 -3.92
CA MET A 242 -16.66 15.17 -3.99
C MET A 242 -15.48 14.52 -3.27
N TYR A 243 -14.26 15.09 -3.40
CA TYR A 243 -13.08 14.60 -2.68
C TYR A 243 -13.21 14.78 -1.17
N GLU A 244 -13.73 15.92 -0.72
CA GLU A 244 -13.96 16.18 0.69
C GLU A 244 -15.03 15.26 1.29
N MET A 245 -16.09 14.96 0.53
CA MET A 245 -17.12 13.98 0.91
C MET A 245 -16.57 12.56 0.99
N GLU A 246 -15.77 12.13 0.01
CA GLU A 246 -15.12 10.82 0.03
C GLU A 246 -14.20 10.70 1.26
N ALA A 247 -13.37 11.71 1.51
CA ALA A 247 -12.49 11.75 2.67
C ALA A 247 -13.26 11.75 3.99
N LYS A 248 -14.40 12.44 4.06
CA LYS A 248 -15.30 12.40 5.23
C LYS A 248 -15.87 11.00 5.43
N THR A 249 -16.29 10.33 4.36
CA THR A 249 -16.81 8.96 4.38
C THR A 249 -15.77 7.99 4.92
N TRP A 250 -14.52 8.07 4.43
CA TRP A 250 -13.42 7.24 4.93
C TRP A 250 -13.11 7.47 6.42
N ARG A 251 -13.13 8.73 6.86
CA ARG A 251 -12.93 9.08 8.28
C ARG A 251 -14.06 8.53 9.16
N LEU A 252 -15.30 8.59 8.70
CA LEU A 252 -16.45 8.03 9.40
C LEU A 252 -16.39 6.50 9.45
N GLN A 253 -16.12 5.83 8.33
CA GLN A 253 -15.97 4.38 8.27
C GLN A 253 -14.90 3.88 9.24
N ARG A 254 -13.74 4.56 9.30
CA ARG A 254 -12.69 4.21 10.27
C ARG A 254 -13.15 4.38 11.71
N ARG A 255 -13.85 5.48 12.01
CA ARG A 255 -14.39 5.72 13.36
C ARG A 255 -15.38 4.61 13.75
N MET A 256 -16.24 4.20 12.82
CA MET A 256 -17.18 3.09 13.03
C MET A 256 -16.43 1.78 13.31
N ASN A 257 -15.48 1.39 12.47
CA ASN A 257 -14.67 0.19 12.67
C ASN A 257 -13.94 0.20 14.04
N LYS A 258 -13.42 1.36 14.48
CA LYS A 258 -12.78 1.50 15.80
C LYS A 258 -13.78 1.32 16.95
N LEU A 259 -15.00 1.87 16.82
CA LEU A 259 -16.06 1.70 17.80
C LEU A 259 -16.52 0.24 17.88
N GLU A 260 -16.70 -0.43 16.74
CA GLU A 260 -17.04 -1.85 16.69
C GLU A 260 -15.97 -2.73 17.34
N ALA A 261 -14.69 -2.49 17.07
CA ALA A 261 -13.58 -3.20 17.71
C ALA A 261 -13.55 -2.98 19.23
N ASN A 262 -13.82 -1.75 19.69
CA ASN A 262 -13.91 -1.45 21.11
C ASN A 262 -15.12 -2.14 21.78
N LEU A 263 -16.27 -2.18 21.11
CA LEU A 263 -17.44 -2.92 21.58
C LEU A 263 -17.18 -4.42 21.66
N ALA A 264 -16.50 -5.00 20.66
CA ALA A 264 -16.11 -6.40 20.67
C ALA A 264 -15.19 -6.72 21.85
N ARG A 265 -14.18 -5.87 22.11
CA ARG A 265 -13.27 -6.01 23.26
C ARG A 265 -14.01 -5.94 24.59
N ARG A 266 -14.88 -4.94 24.77
CA ARG A 266 -15.71 -4.83 25.99
C ARG A 266 -16.62 -6.04 26.19
N ARG A 267 -17.19 -6.58 25.11
CA ARG A 267 -17.99 -7.82 25.18
C ARG A 267 -17.15 -9.00 25.65
N GLN A 268 -15.90 -9.10 25.19
CA GLN A 268 -14.98 -10.13 25.64
C GLN A 268 -14.60 -9.94 27.12
N GLU A 269 -14.24 -8.73 27.54
CA GLU A 269 -13.93 -8.41 28.95
C GLU A 269 -15.11 -8.75 29.87
N VAL A 270 -16.35 -8.43 29.47
CA VAL A 270 -17.55 -8.81 30.23
C VAL A 270 -17.73 -10.33 30.30
N ARG A 271 -17.47 -11.07 29.21
CA ARG A 271 -17.51 -12.54 29.21
C ARG A 271 -16.45 -13.15 30.15
N GLU A 272 -15.25 -12.60 30.15
CA GLU A 272 -14.16 -13.02 31.05
C GLU A 272 -14.50 -12.71 32.52
N LEU A 273 -15.05 -11.53 32.81
CA LEU A 273 -15.48 -11.15 34.15
C LEU A 273 -16.62 -12.03 34.65
N THR A 274 -17.67 -12.23 33.83
CA THR A 274 -18.84 -13.07 34.21
C THR A 274 -18.51 -14.55 34.35
N SER A 275 -17.50 -15.04 33.61
CA SER A 275 -16.99 -16.41 33.79
C SER A 275 -16.00 -16.56 34.95
N SER A 276 -15.52 -15.47 35.55
CA SER A 276 -14.58 -15.53 36.68
C SER A 276 -15.20 -16.15 37.93
N ARG A 277 -14.35 -16.83 38.74
CA ARG A 277 -14.77 -17.45 40.01
C ARG A 277 -15.34 -16.43 40.99
N SER A 278 -14.74 -15.25 41.07
CA SER A 278 -15.16 -14.16 41.96
C SER A 278 -16.56 -13.65 41.63
N TRP A 279 -16.88 -13.50 40.34
CA TRP A 279 -18.22 -13.08 39.89
C TRP A 279 -19.27 -14.15 40.17
N ARG A 280 -18.93 -15.43 39.95
CA ARG A 280 -19.80 -16.56 40.33
C ARG A 280 -20.07 -16.60 41.84
N LEU A 281 -19.06 -16.30 42.67
CA LEU A 281 -19.19 -16.25 44.13
C LEU A 281 -20.08 -15.09 44.58
N LEU A 282 -19.86 -13.88 44.04
CA LEU A 282 -20.68 -12.69 44.29
C LEU A 282 -22.15 -12.91 43.90
N ASN A 283 -22.40 -13.54 42.76
CA ASN A 283 -23.75 -13.92 42.34
C ASN A 283 -24.42 -14.89 43.30
N LYS A 284 -23.65 -15.88 43.83
CA LYS A 284 -24.16 -16.84 44.81
C LYS A 284 -24.51 -16.15 46.14
N ILE A 285 -23.67 -15.21 46.59
CA ILE A 285 -23.92 -14.40 47.80
C ILE A 285 -25.16 -13.50 47.62
N ASN A 286 -25.30 -12.83 46.48
CA ASN A 286 -26.47 -11.99 46.21
C ASN A 286 -27.77 -12.79 46.17
N LYS A 287 -27.78 -13.99 45.56
CA LYS A 287 -28.94 -14.88 45.58
C LYS A 287 -29.34 -15.30 47.00
N LEU A 288 -28.37 -15.52 47.89
CA LEU A 288 -28.65 -15.84 49.29
C LEU A 288 -29.25 -14.63 50.02
N ARG A 289 -28.72 -13.42 49.80
CA ARG A 289 -29.27 -12.19 50.40
C ARG A 289 -30.69 -11.87 49.96
N THR A 290 -31.04 -12.09 48.70
CA THR A 290 -32.42 -11.86 48.22
C THR A 290 -33.41 -12.88 48.78
N ARG A 291 -32.97 -14.11 49.07
CA ARG A 291 -33.82 -15.10 49.78
C ARG A 291 -34.11 -14.68 51.22
N VAL A 292 -33.09 -14.22 51.95
CA VAL A 292 -33.22 -13.80 53.36
C VAL A 292 -34.04 -12.53 53.55
N LYS A 293 -34.13 -11.66 52.53
CA LYS A 293 -34.94 -10.42 52.59
C LYS A 293 -36.36 -10.56 52.05
N GLY A 294 -36.72 -11.72 51.49
CA GLY A 294 -38.03 -12.00 50.92
C GLY A 294 -38.93 -12.88 51.81
N GLU A 295 -38.44 -13.25 52.99
CA GLU A 295 -39.19 -13.82 54.13
C GLU A 295 -39.42 -12.71 55.17
#